data_AF-A0A0G9MQH9-F1
#
_entry.id   AF-A0A0G9MQH9-F1
#
_cell.length_a   1.000
_cell.length_b   1.000
_cell.length_c   1.000
_cell.angle_alpha   90.00
_cell.angle_beta   90.00
_cell.angle_gamma   90.00
#
_symmetry.space_group_name_H-M   'P 1'
#
loop_
_entity.id
_entity.type
_entity.pdbx_description
1 polymer ?
#
loop_
_entity_poly.entity_id
_entity_poly.type
_entity_poly.pdbx_seq_one_letter_code
_entity_poly.pdbx_strand_id
1 'polypeptide(L)'
;MTLLFVTTAAAMITPVGLDDALLSQPETFISDIAREQMVTIAVQELHCLDLPEDASEYDRVCLSVGEWQQVFDEIAQQESVDARERAMMIAQYYNSN
;
A
#
# COMPACT_ATOMS: atom_id res chain seq x y z
N MET A 1 8.63 7.72 -35.02
CA MET A 1 9.21 7.49 -33.69
C MET A 1 8.12 7.83 -32.69
N THR A 2 7.32 6.83 -32.31
CA THR A 2 6.14 7.03 -31.46
C THR A 2 6.62 7.10 -30.02
N LEU A 3 6.56 8.29 -29.42
CA LEU A 3 6.82 8.49 -27.99
C LEU A 3 5.68 7.83 -27.21
N LEU A 4 5.95 6.67 -26.62
CA LEU A 4 5.11 6.07 -25.59
C LEU A 4 5.25 6.91 -24.32
N PHE A 5 4.24 7.74 -24.04
CA PHE A 5 4.03 8.31 -22.72
C PHE A 5 3.65 7.16 -21.79
N VAL A 6 4.60 6.70 -20.97
CA VAL A 6 4.31 5.83 -19.84
C VAL A 6 3.69 6.74 -18.77
N THR A 7 2.36 6.77 -18.70
CA THR A 7 1.64 7.34 -17.57
C THR A 7 1.83 6.39 -16.39
N THR A 8 2.77 6.68 -15.51
CA THR A 8 2.80 6.05 -14.18
C THR A 8 1.58 6.56 -13.43
N ALA A 9 0.49 5.79 -13.39
CA ALA A 9 -0.57 6.03 -12.43
C ALA A 9 0.08 5.95 -11.05
N ALA A 10 0.16 7.09 -10.33
CA ALA A 10 0.55 7.05 -8.94
C ALA A 10 -0.50 6.19 -8.23
N ALA A 11 -0.07 5.12 -7.57
CA ALA A 11 -0.96 4.30 -6.75
C ALA A 11 -1.50 5.20 -5.63
N MET A 12 -2.77 5.59 -5.74
CA MET A 12 -3.42 6.52 -4.83
C MET A 12 -4.34 5.75 -3.91
N ILE A 13 -4.22 6.03 -2.61
CA ILE A 13 -5.18 5.55 -1.63
C ILE A 13 -6.40 6.44 -1.69
N THR A 14 -7.55 5.86 -2.04
CA THR A 14 -8.83 6.55 -2.16
C THR A 14 -9.77 6.14 -1.02
N PRO A 15 -10.44 7.10 -0.35
CA PRO A 15 -11.49 6.77 0.61
C PRO A 15 -12.71 6.19 -0.12
N VAL A 16 -13.30 5.15 0.45
CA VAL A 16 -14.45 4.41 -0.08
C VAL A 16 -15.48 4.21 1.04
N GLY A 17 -16.71 4.68 0.81
CA GLY A 17 -17.81 4.54 1.76
C GLY A 17 -18.21 3.08 2.00
N LEU A 18 -18.76 2.77 3.17
CA LEU A 18 -19.13 1.39 3.53
C LEU A 18 -20.29 0.82 2.69
N ASP A 19 -21.06 1.68 2.03
CA ASP A 19 -22.16 1.35 1.14
C ASP A 19 -21.74 1.27 -0.34
N ASP A 20 -20.46 1.51 -0.64
CA ASP A 20 -19.96 1.48 -2.01
C ASP A 20 -19.93 0.04 -2.57
N ALA A 21 -20.44 -0.12 -3.79
CA ALA A 21 -20.44 -1.40 -4.51
C ALA A 21 -19.03 -1.94 -4.73
N LEU A 22 -18.01 -1.09 -4.76
CA LEU A 22 -16.59 -1.47 -4.86
C LEU A 22 -16.21 -2.48 -3.78
N LEU A 23 -16.71 -2.35 -2.55
CA LEU A 23 -16.38 -3.25 -1.43
C LEU A 23 -16.97 -4.66 -1.59
N SER A 24 -17.89 -4.86 -2.53
CA SER A 24 -18.52 -6.15 -2.81
C SER A 24 -17.94 -6.86 -4.03
N GLN A 25 -17.01 -6.21 -4.74
CA GLN A 25 -16.37 -6.79 -5.92
C GLN A 25 -15.47 -7.97 -5.51
N PRO A 26 -15.53 -9.11 -6.22
CA PRO A 26 -14.70 -10.27 -5.90
C PRO A 26 -13.20 -9.99 -6.01
N GLU A 27 -12.81 -9.05 -6.88
CA GLU A 27 -11.45 -8.55 -7.08
C GLU A 27 -11.01 -7.52 -6.02
N THR A 28 -11.82 -7.24 -5.00
CA THR A 28 -11.47 -6.33 -3.90
C THR A 28 -11.14 -7.12 -2.63
N PHE A 29 -9.88 -7.06 -2.23
CA PHE A 29 -9.45 -7.53 -0.93
C PHE A 29 -9.85 -6.52 0.15
N ILE A 30 -10.52 -7.01 1.20
CA ILE A 30 -10.77 -6.26 2.44
C ILE A 30 -10.18 -7.08 3.58
N SER A 31 -9.32 -6.47 4.39
CA SER A 31 -8.72 -7.14 5.54
C SER A 31 -9.76 -7.51 6.60
N ASP A 32 -9.47 -8.54 7.40
CA ASP A 32 -10.38 -8.98 8.46
C ASP A 32 -10.64 -7.89 9.50
N ILE A 33 -9.62 -7.09 9.83
CA ILE A 33 -9.75 -5.95 10.76
C ILE A 33 -10.70 -4.90 10.17
N ALA A 34 -10.53 -4.53 8.89
CA ALA A 34 -11.43 -3.61 8.23
C ALA A 34 -12.87 -4.15 8.20
N ARG A 35 -13.07 -5.44 7.90
CA ARG A 35 -14.40 -6.08 7.94
C ARG A 35 -15.03 -6.00 9.33
N GLU A 36 -14.27 -6.25 10.40
CA GLU A 36 -14.77 -6.13 11.77
C GLU A 36 -15.16 -4.69 12.11
N GLN A 37 -14.35 -3.72 11.70
CA GLN A 37 -14.62 -2.29 11.91
C GLN A 37 -15.87 -1.81 11.15
N MET A 38 -16.12 -2.36 9.95
CA MET A 38 -17.36 -2.11 9.20
C MET A 38 -18.59 -2.61 9.97
N VAL A 39 -18.53 -3.85 10.47
CA VAL A 39 -19.66 -4.48 11.20
C VAL A 39 -19.97 -3.74 12.51
N THR A 40 -18.93 -3.27 13.21
CA THR A 40 -19.06 -2.54 14.48
C THR A 40 -19.37 -1.05 14.29
N ILE A 41 -19.41 -0.55 13.05
CA ILE A 41 -19.59 0.87 12.70
C ILE A 41 -18.52 1.74 13.41
N ALA A 42 -17.32 1.18 13.59
CA ALA A 42 -16.19 1.89 14.18
C ALA A 42 -15.54 2.87 13.18
N VAL A 43 -15.83 2.71 11.89
CA VAL A 43 -15.35 3.55 10.79
C VAL A 43 -16.52 3.95 9.88
N GLN A 44 -16.36 5.04 9.15
CA GLN A 44 -17.34 5.54 8.16
C GLN A 44 -16.93 5.23 6.71
N GLU A 45 -15.65 4.92 6.50
CA GLU A 45 -15.06 4.64 5.20
C GLU A 45 -13.85 3.72 5.37
N LEU A 46 -13.54 2.97 4.33
CA LEU A 46 -12.27 2.29 4.17
C LEU A 46 -11.39 3.08 3.19
N HIS A 47 -10.11 2.76 3.18
CA HIS A 47 -9.13 3.38 2.32
C HIS A 47 -8.60 2.30 1.39
N CYS A 48 -8.79 2.49 0.09
CA CYS A 48 -8.51 1.49 -0.92
C CYS A 48 -7.37 1.92 -1.83
N LEU A 49 -6.50 0.99 -2.15
CA LEU A 49 -5.41 1.13 -3.11
C LEU A 49 -5.67 0.21 -4.30
N ASP A 50 -5.72 0.78 -5.50
CA ASP A 50 -5.70 -0.01 -6.73
C ASP A 50 -4.29 -0.61 -6.91
N LEU A 51 -4.25 -1.91 -7.08
CA LEU A 51 -3.04 -2.67 -7.33
C LEU A 51 -2.71 -2.65 -8.83
N PRO A 52 -1.43 -2.80 -9.20
CA PRO A 52 -1.06 -2.93 -10.61
C PRO A 52 -1.67 -4.20 -11.23
N GLU A 53 -1.87 -4.20 -12.56
CA GLU A 53 -2.54 -5.29 -13.31
C GLU A 53 -1.90 -6.68 -13.15
N ASP A 54 -0.67 -6.77 -12.62
CA ASP A 54 0.08 -7.99 -12.36
C ASP A 54 0.06 -8.43 -10.88
N ALA A 55 -0.68 -7.74 -10.03
CA ALA A 55 -0.84 -8.12 -8.62
C ALA A 55 -1.72 -9.37 -8.45
N SER A 56 -1.45 -10.12 -7.38
CA SER A 56 -2.09 -11.41 -7.10
C SER A 56 -3.58 -11.29 -6.78
N GLU A 57 -4.41 -12.17 -7.36
CA GLU A 57 -5.82 -12.52 -7.04
C GLU A 57 -6.86 -11.38 -6.92
N TYR A 58 -6.43 -10.16 -6.62
CA TYR A 58 -7.21 -8.98 -6.35
C TYR A 58 -6.60 -7.78 -7.07
N ASP A 59 -7.45 -6.91 -7.60
CA ASP A 59 -7.06 -5.67 -8.27
C ASP A 59 -7.02 -4.50 -7.28
N ARG A 60 -7.53 -4.71 -6.06
CA ARG A 60 -7.64 -3.66 -5.05
C ARG A 60 -7.47 -4.21 -3.63
N VAL A 61 -6.84 -3.41 -2.79
CA VAL A 61 -6.73 -3.66 -1.34
C VAL A 61 -7.35 -2.51 -0.57
N CYS A 62 -8.34 -2.82 0.26
CA CYS A 62 -9.02 -1.88 1.14
C CYS A 62 -8.72 -2.20 2.60
N LEU A 63 -8.16 -1.22 3.31
CA LEU A 63 -7.81 -1.32 4.73
C LEU A 63 -8.44 -0.15 5.50
N SER A 64 -8.49 -0.26 6.83
CA SER A 64 -8.77 0.88 7.68
C SER A 64 -7.59 1.88 7.68
N VAL A 65 -7.84 3.11 8.12
CA VAL A 65 -6.79 4.13 8.29
C VAL A 65 -5.69 3.65 9.24
N GLY A 66 -6.07 2.97 10.32
CA GLY A 66 -5.12 2.46 11.31
C GLY A 66 -4.20 1.37 10.75
N GLU A 67 -4.69 0.55 9.83
CA GLU A 67 -3.88 -0.45 9.13
C GLU A 67 -2.95 0.19 8.11
N TRP A 68 -3.41 1.17 7.34
CA TRP A 68 -2.52 1.90 6.42
C TRP A 68 -1.37 2.60 7.15
N GLN A 69 -1.65 3.17 8.31
CA GLN A 69 -0.59 3.76 9.14
C GLN A 69 0.46 2.71 9.53
N GLN A 70 0.04 1.51 9.94
CA GLN A 70 0.98 0.43 10.27
C GLN A 70 1.82 0.01 9.06
N VAL A 71 1.20 -0.14 7.89
CA VAL A 71 1.91 -0.47 6.65
C VAL A 71 2.96 0.60 6.32
N PHE A 72 2.60 1.89 6.41
CA PHE A 72 3.55 2.96 6.14
C PHE A 72 4.68 3.04 7.16
N ASP A 73 4.39 2.80 8.45
CA ASP A 73 5.40 2.78 9.50
C ASP A 73 6.41 1.64 9.28
N GLU A 74 5.94 0.45 8.88
CA GLU A 74 6.79 -0.70 8.55
C GLU A 74 7.70 -0.41 7.34
N ILE A 75 7.14 0.16 6.26
CA ILE A 75 7.92 0.53 5.08
C ILE A 75 8.98 1.58 5.44
N ALA A 76 8.61 2.63 6.16
CA ALA A 76 9.55 3.67 6.58
C ALA A 76 10.68 3.11 7.46
N GLN A 77 10.36 2.16 8.34
CA GLN A 77 11.37 1.48 9.16
C GLN A 77 12.31 0.65 8.29
N GLN A 78 11.79 -0.10 7.32
CA GLN A 78 12.61 -0.91 6.41
C GLN A 78 13.54 -0.03 5.56
N GLU A 79 13.02 1.05 4.98
CA GLU A 79 13.83 1.98 4.18
C GLU A 79 14.97 2.62 5.00
N SER A 80 14.70 2.92 6.27
CA SER A 80 15.72 3.42 7.21
C SER A 80 16.82 2.39 7.47
N VAL A 81 16.45 1.12 7.68
CA VAL A 81 17.40 0.01 7.83
C VAL A 81 18.24 -0.15 6.57
N ASP A 82 17.61 -0.18 5.40
CA ASP A 82 18.29 -0.34 4.11
C ASP A 82 19.25 0.83 3.83
N ALA A 83 18.84 2.06 4.16
CA ALA A 83 19.69 3.23 4.04
C ALA A 83 20.95 3.12 4.93
N ARG A 84 20.77 2.66 6.17
CA ARG A 84 21.88 2.42 7.10
C ARG A 84 22.82 1.33 6.58
N GLU A 85 22.29 0.23 6.07
CA GLU A 85 23.08 -0.87 5.51
C GLU A 85 23.91 -0.43 4.30
N ARG A 86 23.30 0.31 3.37
CA ARG A 86 24.03 0.90 2.23
C ARG A 86 25.16 1.82 2.69
N ALA A 87 24.93 2.67 3.69
CA ALA A 87 25.96 3.55 4.22
C ALA A 87 27.13 2.77 4.85
N MET A 88 26.86 1.68 5.57
CA MET A 88 27.90 0.81 6.13
C MET A 88 28.74 0.13 5.05
N MET A 89 28.11 -0.41 4.00
CA MET A 89 28.84 -1.02 2.88
C MET A 89 29.75 0.00 2.17
N ILE A 90 29.27 1.21 1.95
CA ILE A 90 30.05 2.29 1.35
C ILE A 90 31.25 2.63 2.24
N ALA A 91 31.05 2.79 3.55
CA ALA A 91 32.14 3.08 4.49
C ALA A 91 33.21 1.96 4.54
N GLN A 92 32.80 0.69 4.47
CA GLN A 92 33.72 -0.45 4.41
C GLN A 92 34.54 -0.47 3.13
N TYR A 93 33.94 -0.16 1.98
CA TYR A 93 34.64 -0.08 0.70
C TYR A 93 35.73 0.99 0.70
N TYR A 94 35.47 2.16 1.29
CA TYR A 94 36.45 3.25 1.39
C TYR A 94 37.52 3.03 2.46
N ASN A 95 37.25 2.25 3.51
CA ASN A 95 38.25 1.93 4.53
C ASN A 95 39.13 0.73 4.15
N SER A 96 38.79 -0.03 3.10
CA SER A 96 39.54 -1.21 2.64
C SER A 96 40.38 -0.96 1.38
N ASN A 97 40.31 0.24 0.80
CA ASN A 97 41.17 0.75 -0.28
C ASN A 97 42.02 1.92 0.22
#